data_AF-A0A9X9S4T2-F1
#
_entry.id   AF-A0A9X9S4T2-F1
#
_cell.length_a   1.000
_cell.length_b   1.000
_cell.length_c   1.000
_cell.angle_alpha   90.00
_cell.angle_beta   90.00
_cell.angle_gamma   90.00
#
_symmetry.space_group_name_H-M   'P 1'
#
loop_
_entity.id
_entity.type
_entity.pdbx_description
1 polymer ?
#
loop_
_entity_poly.entity_id
_entity_poly.type
_entity_poly.pdbx_seq_one_letter_code
_entity_poly.pdbx_strand_id
1 'polypeptide(L)'
;MVVADGTPTDLFSQVSLLEENNLDVPEICKVFSILGCCECGCDAPPLTLPGAAQVLDGMIDKNGGTVWLGRADGTDKKVAALVRRFCL
;
A
#
# COMPACT_ATOMS: atom_id res chain seq x y z
N MET A 1 12.32 9.56 -23.86
CA MET A 1 13.16 8.62 -23.10
C MET A 1 12.21 7.79 -22.25
N VAL A 2 12.29 6.47 -22.33
CA VAL A 2 11.53 5.59 -21.43
C VAL A 2 12.37 5.42 -20.16
N VAL A 3 11.79 5.68 -19.00
CA VAL A 3 12.47 5.69 -17.69
C VAL A 3 12.29 4.39 -16.90
N ALA A 4 11.25 3.61 -17.20
CA ALA A 4 11.05 2.26 -16.70
C ALA A 4 10.07 1.49 -17.62
N ASP A 5 10.20 0.17 -17.67
CA ASP A 5 9.32 -0.76 -18.37
C ASP A 5 9.10 -1.98 -17.46
N GLY A 6 7.89 -2.54 -17.46
CA GLY A 6 7.48 -3.62 -16.57
C GLY A 6 5.96 -3.70 -16.41
N THR A 7 5.50 -4.61 -15.54
CA THR A 7 4.08 -4.67 -15.20
C THR A 7 3.68 -3.47 -14.34
N PRO A 8 2.40 -3.11 -14.26
CA PRO A 8 1.94 -2.06 -13.35
C PRO A 8 2.44 -2.29 -11.91
N THR A 9 2.42 -3.53 -11.44
CA THR A 9 2.92 -3.89 -10.10
C THR A 9 4.40 -3.56 -9.94
N ASP A 10 5.22 -3.88 -10.94
CA ASP A 10 6.66 -3.61 -10.90
C ASP A 10 6.94 -2.09 -10.91
N LEU A 11 6.20 -1.33 -11.71
CA LEU A 11 6.35 0.12 -11.80
C LEU A 11 5.89 0.82 -10.53
N PHE A 12 4.74 0.44 -9.97
CA PHE A 12 4.17 1.08 -8.78
C PHE A 12 4.81 0.63 -7.46
N SER A 13 5.58 -0.46 -7.46
CA SER A 13 6.44 -0.82 -6.33
C SER A 13 7.67 0.09 -6.19
N GLN A 14 8.09 0.75 -7.27
CA GLN A 14 9.26 1.63 -7.30
C GLN A 14 8.90 3.07 -6.94
N VAL A 15 8.40 3.27 -5.71
CA VAL A 15 7.85 4.56 -5.26
C VAL A 15 8.85 5.71 -5.42
N SER A 16 10.14 5.50 -5.14
CA SER A 16 11.17 6.54 -5.33
C SER A 16 11.37 6.92 -6.79
N LEU A 17 11.28 5.96 -7.72
CA LEU A 17 11.41 6.23 -9.16
C LEU A 17 10.20 7.02 -9.68
N LEU A 18 9.01 6.75 -9.15
CA LEU A 18 7.81 7.54 -9.44
C LEU A 18 7.99 8.98 -8.95
N GLU A 19 8.39 9.17 -7.69
CA GLU A 19 8.61 10.49 -7.07
C GLU A 19 9.66 11.31 -7.86
N GLU A 20 10.79 10.71 -8.23
CA GLU A 20 11.85 11.35 -9.03
C GLU A 20 11.38 11.81 -10.42
N ASN A 21 10.32 11.19 -10.95
CA ASN A 21 9.74 11.52 -12.25
C ASN A 21 8.44 12.35 -12.15
N ASN A 22 8.14 12.93 -10.98
CA ASN A 22 6.90 13.67 -10.70
C ASN A 22 5.62 12.84 -10.92
N LEU A 23 5.71 11.54 -10.65
CA LEU A 23 4.59 10.60 -10.65
C LEU A 23 4.24 10.20 -9.22
N ASP A 24 3.01 9.76 -9.03
CA ASP A 24 2.49 9.34 -7.72
C ASP A 24 1.90 7.91 -7.81
N VAL A 25 1.79 7.26 -6.67
CA VAL A 25 1.14 5.97 -6.53
C VAL A 25 -0.39 6.13 -6.43
N PRO A 26 -1.18 5.12 -6.84
CA PRO A 26 -2.62 5.15 -6.66
C PRO A 26 -3.01 5.33 -5.19
N GLU A 27 -4.07 6.12 -4.92
CA GLU A 27 -4.57 6.38 -3.55
C GLU A 27 -4.84 5.09 -2.77
N ILE A 28 -5.39 4.07 -3.44
CA ILE A 28 -5.67 2.77 -2.81
C ILE A 28 -4.39 2.06 -2.33
N CYS A 29 -3.26 2.25 -3.02
CA CYS A 29 -1.96 1.73 -2.60
C CYS A 29 -1.45 2.44 -1.32
N LYS A 30 -1.72 3.75 -1.20
CA LYS A 30 -1.38 4.54 0.00
C LYS A 30 -2.17 4.04 1.21
N VAL A 31 -3.46 3.76 1.05
CA VAL A 31 -4.31 3.17 2.11
C VAL A 31 -3.74 1.83 2.58
N PHE A 32 -3.38 0.93 1.67
CA PHE A 32 -2.80 -0.37 2.03
C PHE A 32 -1.42 -0.24 2.69
N SER A 33 -0.64 0.79 2.34
CA SER A 33 0.61 1.10 3.03
C SER A 33 0.37 1.53 4.49
N ILE A 34 -0.71 2.28 4.75
CA ILE A 34 -1.14 2.63 6.12
C ILE A 34 -1.63 1.38 6.86
N LEU A 35 -2.42 0.51 6.22
CA LEU A 35 -2.87 -0.75 6.82
C LEU A 35 -1.69 -1.66 7.22
N GLY A 36 -0.63 -1.68 6.41
CA GLY A 36 0.61 -2.39 6.74
C GLY A 36 1.32 -1.87 8.00
N CYS A 37 1.13 -0.60 8.37
CA CYS A 37 1.62 -0.07 9.64
C CYS A 37 0.82 -0.58 10.85
N CYS A 38 -0.41 -1.03 10.60
CA CYS A 38 -1.37 -1.50 11.60
C CYS A 38 -1.44 -3.04 11.65
N GLU A 39 -0.33 -3.73 11.41
CA GLU A 39 -0.22 -5.20 11.41
C GLU A 39 -1.14 -5.91 10.37
N CYS A 40 -1.72 -5.15 9.45
CA CYS A 40 -2.55 -5.64 8.36
C CYS A 40 -1.81 -5.46 7.03
N GLY A 41 -0.69 -6.18 6.92
CA GLY A 41 0.17 -6.15 5.74
C GLY A 41 -0.35 -7.03 4.61
N CYS A 42 -0.07 -6.61 3.38
CA CYS A 42 -0.18 -7.41 2.16
C CYS A 42 1.18 -7.46 1.47
N ASP A 43 1.53 -8.59 0.85
CA ASP A 43 2.81 -8.73 0.13
C ASP A 43 2.93 -7.75 -1.05
N ALA A 44 1.81 -7.51 -1.74
CA ALA A 44 1.72 -6.53 -2.83
C ALA A 44 0.47 -5.67 -2.62
N PRO A 45 0.62 -4.33 -2.48
CA PRO A 45 -0.53 -3.45 -2.36
C PRO A 45 -1.32 -3.40 -3.68
N PRO A 46 -2.65 -3.44 -3.60
CA PRO A 46 -3.51 -3.37 -4.78
C PRO A 46 -3.39 -1.99 -5.44
N LEU A 47 -3.43 -1.97 -6.77
CA LEU A 47 -3.37 -0.74 -7.57
C LEU A 47 -4.74 -0.20 -7.96
N THR A 48 -5.80 -1.01 -7.75
CA THR A 48 -7.18 -0.66 -8.12
C THR A 48 -8.13 -1.01 -6.98
N LEU A 49 -9.27 -0.32 -6.93
CA LEU A 49 -10.30 -0.58 -5.93
C LEU A 49 -10.88 -2.01 -6.02
N PRO A 50 -11.19 -2.58 -7.21
CA PRO A 50 -11.62 -3.98 -7.31
C PRO A 50 -10.56 -4.97 -6.83
N GLY A 51 -9.28 -4.72 -7.15
CA GLY A 51 -8.18 -5.53 -6.63
C GLY A 51 -8.06 -5.45 -5.11
N ALA A 52 -8.30 -4.27 -4.52
CA ALA A 52 -8.31 -4.08 -3.08
C ALA A 52 -9.42 -4.86 -2.39
N ALA A 53 -10.62 -4.87 -2.97
CA ALA A 53 -11.73 -5.69 -2.45
C ALA A 53 -11.36 -7.19 -2.45
N GLN A 54 -10.76 -7.69 -3.54
CA GLN A 54 -10.31 -9.09 -3.62
C GLN A 54 -9.23 -9.42 -2.58
N VAL A 55 -8.29 -8.51 -2.34
CA VAL A 55 -7.26 -8.70 -1.30
C VAL A 55 -7.88 -8.75 0.08
N LEU A 56 -8.82 -7.84 0.39
CA LEU A 56 -9.52 -7.83 1.67
C LEU A 56 -10.36 -9.08 1.88
N ASP A 57 -11.14 -9.49 0.88
CA ASP A 57 -11.93 -10.74 0.93
C ASP A 57 -11.00 -11.95 1.17
N GLY A 58 -9.87 -12.01 0.47
CA GLY A 58 -8.88 -13.06 0.68
C GLY A 58 -8.24 -13.05 2.08
N MET A 59 -8.06 -11.87 2.69
CA MET A 59 -7.60 -11.75 4.08
C MET A 59 -8.68 -12.20 5.08
N ILE A 60 -9.93 -11.81 4.84
CA ILE A 60 -11.09 -12.23 5.63
C ILE A 60 -11.18 -13.75 5.63
N ASP A 61 -11.14 -14.38 4.47
CA ASP A 61 -11.24 -15.84 4.33
C ASP A 61 -10.08 -16.56 5.05
N LYS A 62 -8.84 -16.08 4.88
CA LYS A 62 -7.66 -16.66 5.54
C LYS A 62 -7.71 -16.58 7.06
N ASN A 63 -8.32 -15.54 7.60
CA ASN A 63 -8.40 -15.29 9.03
C ASN A 63 -9.70 -15.80 9.68
N GLY A 64 -10.51 -16.59 8.96
CA GLY A 64 -11.74 -17.18 9.49
C GLY A 64 -12.91 -16.18 9.57
N GLY A 65 -12.93 -15.18 8.70
CA GLY A 65 -14.02 -14.22 8.55
C GLY A 65 -13.78 -12.83 9.16
N THR A 66 -12.60 -12.56 9.73
CA THR A 66 -12.32 -11.26 10.39
C THR A 66 -10.90 -10.77 10.11
N VAL A 67 -10.74 -9.47 9.87
CA VAL A 67 -9.42 -8.81 9.77
C VAL A 67 -9.22 -7.94 11.02
N TRP A 68 -8.06 -8.08 11.66
CA TRP A 68 -7.68 -7.31 12.84
C TRP A 68 -6.65 -6.25 12.46
N LEU A 69 -6.82 -5.04 13.00
CA LEU A 69 -5.82 -3.99 12.94
C LEU A 69 -5.15 -3.87 14.29
N GLY A 70 -3.83 -4.06 14.32
CA GLY A 70 -3.00 -3.93 15.51
C GLY A 70 -2.25 -2.61 15.54
N ARG A 71 -1.87 -2.16 16.74
CA ARG A 71 -0.94 -1.02 16.91
C ARG A 71 0.24 -1.50 17.73
N ALA A 72 1.41 -1.56 17.09
CA ALA A 72 2.66 -1.83 17.76
C ALA A 72 3.35 -0.52 18.16
N ASP A 73 4.38 -0.64 19.01
CA ASP A 73 5.26 0.48 19.33
C ASP A 73 5.87 1.05 18.05
N GLY A 74 5.62 2.35 17.81
CA GLY A 74 6.11 3.06 16.63
C GLY A 74 5.20 3.04 15.40
N THR A 75 4.03 2.40 15.44
CA THR A 75 3.02 2.50 14.37
C THR A 75 2.67 3.96 14.08
N ASP A 76 2.48 4.80 15.11
CA ASP A 76 2.15 6.22 14.92
C ASP A 76 3.25 6.99 14.17
N LYS A 77 4.53 6.65 14.42
CA LYS A 77 5.66 7.25 13.69
C LYS A 77 5.70 6.81 12.24
N LYS A 78 5.40 5.53 11.96
CA LYS A 78 5.34 4.99 10.59
C LYS A 78 4.20 5.62 9.79
N VAL A 79 3.01 5.72 10.40
CA VAL A 79 1.84 6.38 9.78
C VAL A 79 2.14 7.86 9.52
N ALA A 80 2.70 8.58 10.50
CA ALA A 80 3.07 9.99 10.32
C ALA A 80 4.13 10.19 9.21
N ALA A 81 5.08 9.26 9.08
CA ALA A 81 6.05 9.29 7.99
C ALA A 81 5.39 9.06 6.62
N LEU A 82 4.43 8.13 6.52
CA LEU A 82 3.69 7.88 5.28
C LEU A 82 2.78 9.06 4.90
N VAL A 83 2.06 9.65 5.85
CA VAL A 83 1.22 10.84 5.62
C VAL A 83 2.06 11.99 5.06
N ARG A 84 3.23 12.24 5.66
CA ARG A 84 4.18 13.25 5.14
C ARG A 84 4.70 12.90 3.76
N ARG A 85 5.01 11.63 3.50
CA ARG A 85 5.52 11.15 2.22
C ARG A 85 4.48 11.33 1.10
N PHE A 86 3.23 11.03 1.40
CA PHE A 86 2.13 11.08 0.42
C PHE A 86 1.44 12.45 0.34
N CYS A 87 1.92 13.46 1.09
CA CYS A 87 1.31 14.78 1.19
C CYS A 87 -0.19 14.75 1.52
N LEU A 88 -0.59 13.83 2.41
CA LEU A 88 -1.97 13.65 2.90
C LEU A 88 -2.29 14.57 4.09
#